data_AF-A0A7S4HFC9-F1
#
_entry.id   AF-A0A7S4HFC9-F1
#
_cell.length_a   1.000
_cell.length_b   1.000
_cell.length_c   1.000
_cell.angle_alpha   90.00
_cell.angle_beta   90.00
_cell.angle_gamma   90.00
#
_symmetry.space_group_name_H-M   'P 1'
#
loop_
_entity.id
_entity.type
_entity.pdbx_description
1 polymer ?
#
loop_
_entity_poly.entity_id
_entity_poly.type
_entity_poly.pdbx_seq_one_letter_code
_entity_poly.pdbx_strand_id
1 'polypeptide(L)'
;VDVAFEAGKLGMSIEKNCVSGVAEDGAAAALKVKPGWVIRKVNGDDAPANRNAVLKMATAAMKAGQLRITFQTPLEDGIQHCTACDKFVPDGDFDGATVGLDAGPGKQVCAGCEEFGDMFG
;
A
#
# COMPACT_ATOMS: atom_id res chain seq x y z
N VAL A 1 4.60 3.84 -10.59
CA VAL A 1 5.90 4.40 -10.16
C VAL A 1 6.81 3.26 -9.77
N ASP A 2 7.95 3.14 -10.46
CA ASP A 2 8.97 2.15 -10.11
C ASP A 2 10.05 2.80 -9.25
N VAL A 3 10.35 2.20 -8.11
CA VAL A 3 11.28 2.76 -7.12
C VAL A 3 12.33 1.71 -6.79
N ALA A 4 13.60 2.05 -6.99
CA ALA A 4 14.72 1.22 -6.57
C ALA A 4 15.16 1.62 -5.17
N PHE A 5 15.23 0.65 -4.28
CA PHE A 5 15.75 0.77 -2.93
C PHE A 5 17.13 0.14 -2.87
N GLU A 6 18.04 0.86 -2.21
CA GLU A 6 19.32 0.31 -1.80
C GLU A 6 19.13 -0.72 -0.68
N ALA A 7 20.05 -1.67 -0.58
CA ALA A 7 20.01 -2.70 0.45
C ALA A 7 20.05 -2.05 1.85
N GLY A 8 18.95 -2.18 2.62
CA GLY A 8 18.85 -1.51 3.90
C GLY A 8 17.42 -1.37 4.42
N LYS A 9 17.22 -0.55 5.45
CA LYS A 9 15.87 -0.32 5.97
C LYS A 9 15.10 0.56 4.99
N LEU A 10 14.03 0.01 4.41
CA LEU A 10 13.09 0.74 3.56
C LEU A 10 12.54 2.01 4.22
N GLY A 11 12.34 1.98 5.55
CA GLY A 11 11.75 3.09 6.28
C GLY A 11 10.29 3.34 5.88
N MET A 12 9.56 2.27 5.54
CA MET A 12 8.11 2.32 5.33
C MET A 12 7.43 1.18 6.06
N SER A 13 6.21 1.42 6.51
CA SER A 13 5.27 0.43 7.01
C SER A 13 4.32 0.06 5.89
N ILE A 14 4.03 -1.22 5.74
CA ILE A 14 3.05 -1.71 4.77
C ILE A 14 1.97 -2.52 5.49
N GLU A 15 0.73 -2.35 5.04
CA GLU A 15 -0.42 -3.13 5.45
C GLU A 15 -1.03 -3.80 4.22
N LYS A 16 -1.12 -5.14 4.24
CA LYS A 16 -1.36 -5.96 3.04
C LYS A 16 -0.33 -5.63 1.94
N ASN A 17 -0.75 -5.03 0.83
CA ASN A 17 0.09 -4.52 -0.24
C ASN A 17 0.10 -2.98 -0.32
N CYS A 18 -0.48 -2.27 0.65
CA CYS A 18 -0.53 -0.81 0.64
C CYS A 18 0.51 -0.21 1.61
N VAL A 19 1.10 0.91 1.24
CA VAL A 19 1.98 1.68 2.12
C VAL A 19 1.14 2.34 3.20
N SER A 20 1.38 1.92 4.43
CA SER A 20 0.70 2.38 5.63
C SER A 20 1.41 3.57 6.26
N GLY A 21 2.74 3.54 6.29
CA GLY A 21 3.50 4.61 6.91
C GLY A 21 4.81 4.81 6.18
N VAL A 22 5.32 6.03 6.24
CA VAL A 22 6.64 6.35 5.72
C VAL A 22 7.38 7.06 6.83
N ALA A 23 8.53 6.52 7.22
CA ALA A 23 9.41 7.14 8.20
C ALA A 23 10.09 8.34 7.54
N GLU A 24 10.06 9.49 8.21
CA GLU A 24 10.55 10.76 7.67
C GLU A 24 12.04 10.73 7.30
N ASP A 25 12.84 9.94 8.01
CA ASP A 25 14.28 9.73 7.74
C ASP A 25 14.55 8.41 7.00
N GLY A 26 13.52 7.81 6.41
CA GLY A 26 13.59 6.53 5.72
C GLY A 26 13.94 6.65 4.24
N ALA A 27 14.50 5.58 3.66
CA ALA A 27 14.74 5.50 2.21
C ALA A 27 13.45 5.78 1.40
N ALA A 28 12.30 5.32 1.90
CA ALA A 28 10.98 5.59 1.32
C ALA A 28 10.62 7.09 1.27
N ALA A 29 10.92 7.86 2.33
CA ALA A 29 10.69 9.31 2.33
C ALA A 29 11.64 10.01 1.35
N ALA A 30 12.92 9.62 1.31
CA ALA A 30 13.88 10.14 0.34
C ALA A 30 13.43 9.88 -1.12
N LEU A 31 12.78 8.74 -1.35
CA LEU A 31 12.23 8.33 -2.65
C LEU A 31 10.82 8.88 -2.91
N LYS A 32 10.31 9.77 -2.05
CA LYS A 32 8.99 10.42 -2.13
C LYS A 32 7.81 9.43 -2.18
N VAL A 33 8.00 8.23 -1.64
CA VAL A 33 6.89 7.30 -1.41
C VAL A 33 5.95 7.92 -0.39
N LYS A 34 4.65 7.82 -0.64
CA LYS A 34 3.63 8.33 0.27
C LYS A 34 2.76 7.18 0.79
N PRO A 35 2.19 7.32 2.01
CA PRO A 35 1.13 6.42 2.46
C PRO A 35 -0.05 6.44 1.46
N GLY A 36 -0.73 5.30 1.31
CA GLY A 36 -1.80 5.08 0.33
C GLY A 36 -1.33 4.55 -1.03
N TRP A 37 -0.02 4.36 -1.23
CA TRP A 37 0.52 3.76 -2.46
C TRP A 37 0.42 2.23 -2.42
N VAL A 38 0.02 1.61 -3.52
CA VAL A 38 -0.18 0.16 -3.59
C VAL A 38 0.99 -0.52 -4.26
N ILE A 39 1.60 -1.49 -3.61
CA ILE A 39 2.65 -2.34 -4.15
C ILE A 39 2.02 -3.33 -5.13
N ARG A 40 2.37 -3.20 -6.42
CA ARG A 40 1.92 -4.12 -7.48
C ARG A 40 2.98 -5.16 -7.82
N LYS A 41 4.25 -4.78 -7.84
CA LYS A 41 5.35 -5.70 -8.16
C LYS A 41 6.55 -5.48 -7.26
N VAL A 42 7.26 -6.56 -6.94
CA VAL A 42 8.55 -6.53 -6.24
C VAL A 42 9.55 -7.29 -7.12
N ASN A 43 10.59 -6.58 -7.56
CA ASN A 43 11.64 -7.05 -8.46
C ASN A 43 11.15 -7.61 -9.81
N GLY A 44 10.00 -7.14 -10.27
CA GLY A 44 9.34 -7.60 -11.50
C GLY A 44 8.27 -8.67 -11.29
N ASP A 45 8.26 -9.35 -10.14
CA ASP A 45 7.24 -10.33 -9.76
C ASP A 45 6.01 -9.63 -9.17
N ASP A 46 4.82 -10.10 -9.54
CA ASP A 46 3.55 -9.58 -9.02
C ASP A 46 3.43 -9.84 -7.53
N ALA A 47 3.26 -8.74 -6.78
CA ALA A 47 3.17 -8.75 -5.35
C ALA A 47 1.74 -9.13 -4.94
N PRO A 48 1.54 -10.20 -4.16
CA PRO A 48 0.22 -10.56 -3.67
C PRO A 48 -0.31 -9.51 -2.67
N ALA A 49 -1.63 -9.40 -2.54
CA ALA A 49 -2.30 -8.56 -1.53
C ALA A 49 -2.16 -9.11 -0.09
N ASN A 50 -0.98 -9.61 0.27
CA ASN A 50 -0.68 -10.20 1.56
C ASN A 50 0.65 -9.68 2.10
N ARG A 51 0.57 -8.99 3.24
CA ARG A 51 1.70 -8.36 3.93
C ARG A 51 2.90 -9.29 4.08
N ASN A 52 2.66 -10.51 4.55
CA ASN A 52 3.75 -11.46 4.82
C ASN A 52 4.46 -11.89 3.54
N ALA A 53 3.71 -12.07 2.46
CA ALA A 53 4.28 -12.46 1.18
C ALA A 53 5.06 -11.30 0.55
N VAL A 54 4.54 -10.07 0.59
CA VAL A 54 5.26 -8.86 0.14
C VAL A 54 6.56 -8.67 0.94
N LEU A 55 6.51 -8.77 2.27
CA LEU A 55 7.70 -8.70 3.13
C LEU A 55 8.72 -9.79 2.80
N LYS A 56 8.27 -11.01 2.53
CA LYS A 56 9.14 -12.13 2.15
C LYS A 56 9.83 -11.87 0.81
N MET A 57 9.09 -11.38 -0.19
CA MET A 57 9.63 -10.99 -1.49
C MET A 57 10.63 -9.83 -1.36
N ALA A 58 10.27 -8.79 -0.60
CA ALA A 58 11.14 -7.64 -0.37
C ALA A 58 12.43 -8.05 0.34
N THR A 59 12.35 -8.91 1.35
CA THR A 59 13.53 -9.44 2.06
C THR A 59 14.42 -10.27 1.15
N ALA A 60 13.82 -11.09 0.27
CA ALA A 60 14.56 -11.88 -0.71
C ALA A 60 15.29 -10.99 -1.73
N ALA A 61 14.62 -9.98 -2.26
CA ALA A 61 15.22 -9.00 -3.18
C ALA A 61 16.31 -8.14 -2.50
N MET A 62 16.14 -7.79 -1.22
CA MET A 62 17.20 -7.14 -0.44
C MET A 62 18.44 -8.01 -0.27
N LYS A 63 18.27 -9.32 -0.03
CA LYS A 63 19.40 -10.27 0.01
C LYS A 63 20.12 -10.39 -1.33
N ALA A 64 19.40 -10.19 -2.43
CA ALA A 64 19.99 -10.13 -3.77
C ALA A 64 20.72 -8.79 -4.05
N GLY A 65 20.63 -7.81 -3.15
CA GLY A 65 21.32 -6.52 -3.25
C GLY A 65 20.61 -5.47 -4.10
N GLN A 66 19.49 -5.81 -4.74
CA GLN A 66 18.70 -4.87 -5.54
C GLN A 66 17.21 -5.09 -5.26
N LEU A 67 16.59 -4.15 -4.55
CA LEU A 67 15.16 -4.17 -4.28
C LEU A 67 14.47 -3.13 -5.16
N ARG A 68 13.70 -3.58 -6.15
CA ARG A 68 12.88 -2.70 -6.98
C ARG A 68 11.41 -2.93 -6.65
N ILE A 69 10.67 -1.88 -6.33
CA ILE A 69 9.24 -1.99 -6.02
C ILE A 69 8.47 -1.10 -6.98
N THR A 70 7.51 -1.70 -7.69
CA THR A 70 6.58 -0.97 -8.53
C THR A 70 5.33 -0.66 -7.72
N PHE A 71 5.18 0.61 -7.38
CA PHE A 71 3.99 1.17 -6.74
C PHE A 71 3.00 1.65 -7.79
N GLN A 72 1.72 1.46 -7.50
CA GLN A 72 0.62 2.11 -8.17
C GLN A 72 0.17 3.29 -7.30
N THR A 73 0.29 4.48 -7.87
CA THR A 73 -0.11 5.72 -7.25
C THR A 73 -1.57 5.98 -7.60
N PRO A 74 -2.44 6.34 -6.66
CA PRO A 74 -3.69 7.02 -7.01
C PRO A 74 -3.27 8.35 -7.65
N LEU A 75 -3.43 8.47 -8.96
CA LEU A 75 -2.79 9.54 -9.73
C LEU A 75 -3.56 10.87 -9.65
N GLU A 76 -4.76 10.91 -9.07
CA GLU A 76 -5.58 12.13 -9.02
C GLU A 76 -6.22 12.31 -7.63
N ASP A 77 -6.16 13.57 -7.16
CA ASP A 77 -6.78 14.08 -5.93
C ASP A 77 -8.18 13.48 -5.73
N GLY A 78 -8.36 12.71 -4.66
CA GLY A 78 -9.65 12.13 -4.28
C GLY A 78 -9.93 10.73 -4.81
N ILE A 79 -8.92 9.91 -5.13
CA ILE A 79 -9.09 8.47 -5.39
C ILE A 79 -8.28 7.68 -4.36
N GLN A 80 -8.92 6.74 -3.66
CA GLN A 80 -8.26 5.84 -2.70
C GLN A 80 -8.39 4.36 -3.12
N HIS A 81 -7.47 3.53 -2.67
CA HIS A 81 -7.49 2.08 -2.95
C HIS A 81 -8.27 1.34 -1.89
N CYS A 82 -9.28 0.57 -2.31
CA CYS A 82 -10.02 -0.33 -1.44
C CYS A 82 -9.23 -1.62 -1.25
N THR A 83 -8.82 -1.88 -0.02
CA THR A 83 -8.06 -3.07 0.37
C THR A 83 -8.89 -4.36 0.43
N ALA A 84 -10.20 -4.29 0.18
CA ALA A 84 -11.10 -5.45 0.10
C ALA A 84 -11.35 -5.89 -1.35
N CYS A 85 -11.60 -4.96 -2.28
CA CYS A 85 -11.87 -5.29 -3.68
C CYS A 85 -10.70 -4.97 -4.63
N ASP A 86 -9.56 -4.49 -4.11
CA ASP A 86 -8.38 -4.05 -4.86
C ASP A 86 -8.67 -2.97 -5.92
N LYS A 87 -9.81 -2.28 -5.81
CA LYS A 87 -10.24 -1.22 -6.74
C LYS A 87 -9.83 0.15 -6.22
N PHE A 88 -9.44 1.02 -7.15
CA PHE A 88 -9.31 2.44 -6.90
C PHE A 88 -10.70 3.07 -7.06
N VAL A 89 -11.20 3.63 -5.97
CA VAL A 89 -12.53 4.25 -5.87
C VAL A 89 -12.36 5.68 -5.37
N PRO A 90 -13.24 6.61 -5.78
CA PRO A 90 -13.14 7.99 -5.33
C PRO A 90 -13.36 8.08 -3.81
N ASP A 91 -12.79 9.11 -3.18
CA ASP A 91 -12.86 9.40 -1.74
C ASP A 91 -14.31 9.46 -1.23
N GLY A 92 -15.23 9.99 -2.05
CA GLY A 92 -16.66 10.03 -1.74
C GLY A 92 -17.38 8.67 -1.74
N ASP A 93 -16.73 7.59 -2.20
CA ASP A 93 -17.23 6.21 -2.13
C ASP A 93 -16.72 5.46 -0.88
N PHE A 94 -16.00 6.13 0.00
CA PHE A 94 -15.66 5.63 1.33
C PHE A 94 -16.49 6.39 2.36
N ASP A 95 -17.11 5.67 3.29
CA ASP A 95 -17.85 6.32 4.36
C ASP A 95 -16.82 7.02 5.27
N GLY A 96 -17.06 8.29 5.63
CA GLY A 96 -16.11 9.24 6.24
C GLY A 96 -15.22 8.71 7.39
N ALA A 97 -15.59 7.59 8.01
CA ALA A 97 -14.84 6.88 9.03
C ALA A 97 -13.62 6.08 8.53
N THR A 98 -13.57 5.65 7.25
CA THR A 98 -12.49 4.79 6.69
C THR A 98 -11.54 5.52 5.73
N VAL A 99 -11.83 6.79 5.43
CA VAL A 99 -11.11 7.65 4.47
C VAL A 99 -10.03 8.54 5.09
N GLY A 100 -10.10 8.73 6.41
CA GLY A 100 -9.11 9.51 7.14
C GLY A 100 -7.79 8.76 7.25
N LEU A 101 -6.68 9.49 7.17
CA LEU A 101 -5.37 9.03 7.67
C LEU A 101 -5.48 8.50 9.13
N ASP A 102 -6.51 8.93 9.87
CA ASP A 102 -6.93 8.45 11.19
C ASP A 102 -7.51 7.03 11.24
N ALA A 103 -8.06 6.49 10.14
CA ALA A 103 -8.58 5.12 10.07
C ALA A 103 -7.46 4.06 10.06
N GLY A 104 -6.22 4.48 9.86
CA GLY A 104 -5.09 3.59 9.69
C GLY A 104 -5.03 3.06 8.25
N PRO A 105 -3.98 3.39 7.50
CA PRO A 105 -3.84 2.94 6.11
C PRO A 105 -3.63 1.42 6.07
N GLY A 106 -4.68 0.72 5.63
CA GLY A 106 -4.87 -0.72 5.81
C GLY A 106 -6.31 -1.14 6.11
N LYS A 107 -7.14 -0.19 6.60
CA LYS A 107 -8.59 -0.34 6.78
C LYS A 107 -9.43 0.39 5.75
N GLN A 108 -8.81 0.94 4.71
CA GLN A 108 -9.52 1.58 3.60
C GLN A 108 -10.33 0.52 2.85
N VAL A 109 -11.62 0.44 3.13
CA VAL A 109 -12.59 -0.37 2.43
C VAL A 109 -13.68 0.56 1.92
N CYS A 110 -14.03 0.46 0.64
CA CYS A 110 -15.09 1.28 0.07
C CYS A 110 -16.43 0.93 0.72
N ALA A 111 -17.40 1.85 0.68
CA ALA A 111 -18.74 1.66 1.23
C ALA A 111 -19.38 0.34 0.74
N GLY A 112 -19.24 0.02 -0.55
CA GLY A 112 -19.76 -1.24 -1.11
C GLY A 112 -19.10 -2.53 -0.59
N CYS A 113 -17.94 -2.44 0.08
CA CYS A 113 -17.31 -3.56 0.78
C CYS A 113 -17.57 -3.54 2.29
N GLU A 114 -17.86 -2.38 2.89
CA GLU A 114 -18.31 -2.28 4.29
C GLU A 114 -19.71 -2.87 4.47
N GLU A 115 -20.65 -2.57 3.57
CA GLU A 115 -22.04 -3.04 3.65
C GLU A 115 -22.19 -4.58 3.62
N PHE A 116 -21.25 -5.29 2.98
CA PHE A 116 -21.26 -6.76 2.95
C PHE A 116 -20.79 -7.39 4.26
N GLY A 117 -20.01 -6.66 5.08
CA GLY A 117 -19.54 -7.11 6.38
C GLY A 117 -20.61 -7.02 7.47
N ASP A 118 -21.53 -6.06 7.36
CA ASP A 118 -22.59 -5.81 8.35
C ASP A 118 -23.83 -6.73 8.17
N MET A 119 -24.02 -7.32 6.98
CA MET A 119 -25.19 -8.18 6.69
C MET A 119 -25.05 -9.63 7.21
N PHE A 120 -23.86 -10.05 7.64
CA PHE A 120 -23.57 -11.39 8.17
C PHE A 120 -23.04 -11.38 9.62
N GLY A 121 -23.23 -10.27 10.33
CA GLY A 121 -22.93 -10.12 11.77
C GLY A 121 -24.00 -10.71 12.67
#